data_AF-A0A7Y2F3A6-F1
#
_entry.id   AF-A0A7Y2F3A6-F1
#
_cell.length_a   1.000
_cell.length_b   1.000
_cell.length_c   1.000
_cell.angle_alpha   90.00
_cell.angle_beta   90.00
_cell.angle_gamma   90.00
#
_symmetry.space_group_name_H-M   'P 1'
#
loop_
_entity.id
_entity.type
_entity.pdbx_description
1 polymer ?
#
loop_
_entity_poly.entity_id
_entity_poly.type
_entity_poly.pdbx_seq_one_letter_code
_entity_poly.pdbx_strand_id
1 'polypeptide(L)'
;MAENNGQAGVAQGTTSYNVNGSGKCPFSGGAIKQSAGGGTRNRDWWPNQLNLNILRQHSPMSDPMGEEFDYAEEFKKLDLSVIKKDLYDLMTDSQDWRPADYGHYGPFFIRMAWHSAG
;
A
#
# COMPACT_ATOMS: atom_id res chain seq x y z
N MET A 1 51.99 -45.93 -17.27
CA MET A 1 50.87 -46.88 -17.27
C MET A 1 49.61 -46.07 -17.03
N ALA A 2 48.70 -46.09 -18.01
CA ALA A 2 47.33 -45.60 -17.88
C ALA A 2 46.64 -46.30 -16.69
N GLU A 3 45.67 -45.72 -16.00
CA GLU A 3 44.29 -45.64 -16.51
C GLU A 3 43.54 -44.36 -16.10
N ASN A 4 42.59 -44.05 -16.96
CA ASN A 4 41.77 -42.86 -17.10
C ASN A 4 40.33 -43.30 -16.78
N ASN A 5 39.60 -42.56 -15.96
CA ASN A 5 38.14 -42.69 -15.93
C ASN A 5 37.51 -41.32 -15.64
N GLY A 6 36.97 -40.74 -16.70
CA GLY A 6 36.28 -39.47 -16.67
C GLY A 6 34.85 -39.58 -16.16
N GLN A 7 34.35 -38.45 -15.69
CA GLN A 7 32.96 -38.00 -15.81
C GLN A 7 33.00 -36.49 -15.53
N ALA A 8 33.08 -35.69 -16.60
CA ALA A 8 31.92 -35.05 -17.22
C ALA A 8 31.30 -34.01 -16.27
N GLY A 9 31.59 -32.75 -16.57
CA GLY A 9 31.08 -31.62 -15.82
C GLY A 9 29.56 -31.53 -15.84
N VAL A 10 29.01 -31.00 -14.75
CA VAL A 10 27.73 -30.30 -14.78
C VAL A 10 27.87 -29.10 -13.86
N ALA A 11 27.94 -27.91 -14.47
CA ALA A 11 27.62 -26.67 -13.78
C ALA A 11 26.13 -26.72 -13.43
N GLN A 12 25.81 -27.10 -12.18
CA GLN A 12 24.44 -26.98 -11.69
C GLN A 12 24.25 -25.61 -11.07
N GLY A 13 23.54 -24.78 -11.83
CA GLY A 13 23.29 -23.39 -11.55
C GLY A 13 22.58 -23.16 -10.23
N THR A 14 22.90 -22.00 -9.67
CA THR A 14 22.08 -21.21 -8.76
C THR A 14 20.62 -21.24 -9.18
N THR A 15 19.84 -22.13 -8.57
CA THR A 15 18.39 -22.11 -8.68
C THR A 15 17.84 -21.57 -7.36
N SER A 16 18.00 -20.27 -7.15
CA SER A 16 17.40 -19.53 -6.03
C SER A 16 15.97 -19.14 -6.36
N TYR A 17 15.09 -20.09 -6.64
CA TYR A 17 13.68 -19.78 -6.95
C TYR A 17 12.74 -20.67 -6.14
N ASN A 18 12.78 -20.52 -4.82
CA ASN A 18 11.61 -20.74 -3.98
C ASN A 18 11.64 -19.80 -2.78
N VAL A 19 11.80 -18.51 -3.05
CA VAL A 19 11.58 -17.46 -2.05
C VAL A 19 10.12 -17.06 -2.12
N ASN A 20 9.34 -17.58 -1.18
CA ASN A 20 8.26 -16.89 -0.52
C ASN A 20 7.06 -16.44 -1.40
N GLY A 21 5.89 -17.01 -1.11
CA GLY A 21 4.60 -16.58 -1.66
C GLY A 21 4.40 -15.06 -1.64
N SER A 22 3.63 -14.58 -2.61
CA SER A 22 3.30 -13.17 -2.85
C SER A 22 3.04 -12.41 -1.55
N GLY A 23 3.93 -11.46 -1.22
CA GLY A 23 3.74 -10.50 -0.11
C GLY A 23 4.65 -10.63 1.11
N LYS A 24 5.63 -11.54 1.14
CA LYS A 24 6.64 -11.55 2.24
C LYS A 24 7.76 -10.56 1.96
N CYS A 25 8.08 -9.71 2.94
CA CYS A 25 9.22 -8.78 2.86
C CYS A 25 10.54 -9.59 2.79
N PRO A 26 11.33 -9.48 1.70
CA PRO A 26 12.50 -10.34 1.45
C PRO A 26 13.72 -9.99 2.31
N PHE A 27 13.70 -8.88 3.05
CA PHE A 27 14.79 -8.43 3.91
C PHE A 27 14.40 -8.44 5.40
N SER A 28 14.10 -9.62 5.96
CA SER A 28 14.05 -9.83 7.41
C SER A 28 15.41 -10.29 7.96
N GLY A 29 16.50 -9.71 7.45
CA GLY A 29 17.89 -10.15 7.66
C GLY A 29 18.64 -9.48 8.81
N GLY A 30 17.95 -9.14 9.89
CA GLY A 30 18.53 -8.66 11.14
C GLY A 30 17.49 -8.80 12.24
N ALA A 31 17.86 -9.38 13.38
CA ALA A 31 16.92 -9.61 14.48
C ALA A 31 16.29 -8.28 14.90
N ILE A 32 15.04 -8.03 14.51
CA ILE A 32 14.27 -6.93 15.11
C ILE A 32 14.01 -7.37 16.53
N LYS A 33 14.85 -6.91 17.47
CA LYS A 33 14.82 -7.38 18.85
C LYS A 33 13.48 -7.10 19.53
N GLN A 34 12.69 -6.15 19.03
CA GLN A 34 11.26 -5.95 19.33
C GLN A 34 10.62 -5.10 18.20
N SER A 35 9.93 -5.71 17.22
CA SER A 35 9.04 -4.94 16.33
C SER A 35 7.64 -5.03 16.93
N ALA A 36 6.99 -3.90 17.19
CA ALA A 36 5.59 -3.91 17.59
C ALA A 36 4.75 -4.64 16.51
N GLY A 37 4.19 -5.80 16.87
CA GLY A 37 3.43 -6.64 15.96
C GLY A 37 4.25 -7.58 15.06
N GLY A 38 5.56 -7.73 15.24
CA GLY A 38 6.36 -8.72 14.52
C GLY A 38 6.14 -10.17 14.97
N GLY A 39 6.69 -11.13 14.23
CA GLY A 39 6.66 -12.57 14.57
C GLY A 39 5.47 -13.34 14.00
N THR A 40 5.48 -14.67 14.18
CA THR A 40 4.40 -15.56 13.74
C THR A 40 3.12 -15.27 14.51
N ARG A 41 2.00 -15.10 13.80
CA ARG A 41 0.68 -14.77 14.34
C ARG A 41 -0.27 -15.96 14.20
N ASN A 42 -1.42 -15.91 14.89
CA ASN A 42 -2.44 -16.97 14.82
C ASN A 42 -2.89 -17.29 13.38
N ARG A 43 -2.94 -16.28 12.51
CA ARG A 43 -3.34 -16.45 11.10
C ARG A 43 -2.29 -17.19 10.25
N ASP A 44 -1.04 -17.26 10.70
CA ASP A 44 0.00 -18.05 10.04
C ASP A 44 -0.15 -19.53 10.38
N TRP A 45 -0.54 -19.85 11.63
CA TRP A 45 -0.79 -21.22 12.09
C TRP A 45 -2.14 -21.78 11.62
N TRP A 46 -3.18 -20.94 11.62
CA TRP A 46 -4.54 -21.32 11.23
C TRP A 46 -5.09 -20.37 10.16
N PRO A 47 -4.65 -20.50 8.89
CA PRO A 47 -4.98 -19.56 7.83
C PRO A 47 -6.48 -19.51 7.47
N ASN A 48 -7.21 -20.60 7.74
CA ASN A 48 -8.65 -20.72 7.47
C ASN A 48 -9.52 -20.51 8.72
N GLN A 49 -8.94 -20.09 9.85
CA GLN A 49 -9.71 -19.76 11.06
C GLN A 49 -10.63 -18.55 10.79
N LEU A 50 -11.83 -18.57 11.39
CA LEU A 50 -12.78 -17.46 11.32
C LEU A 50 -12.11 -16.14 11.77
N ASN A 51 -12.18 -15.13 10.92
CA ASN A 51 -11.57 -13.82 11.16
C ASN A 51 -12.61 -12.82 11.68
N LEU A 52 -12.54 -12.49 12.97
CA LEU A 52 -13.42 -11.50 13.61
C LEU A 52 -12.90 -10.06 13.54
N ASN A 53 -11.76 -9.82 12.87
CA ASN A 53 -11.14 -8.49 12.84
C ASN A 53 -12.01 -7.43 12.16
N ILE A 54 -12.93 -7.84 11.29
CA ILE A 54 -13.90 -6.95 10.64
C ILE A 54 -14.82 -6.25 11.65
N LEU A 55 -15.09 -6.88 12.80
CA LEU A 55 -15.98 -6.34 13.83
C LEU A 55 -15.31 -5.28 14.71
N ARG A 56 -14.02 -5.02 14.49
CA ARG A 56 -13.23 -4.02 15.21
C ARG A 56 -12.59 -2.99 14.27
N GLN A 57 -13.04 -2.91 13.02
CA GLN A 57 -12.67 -1.83 12.11
C GLN A 57 -13.43 -0.55 12.49
N HIS A 58 -12.85 0.61 12.20
CA HIS A 58 -13.47 1.93 12.40
C HIS A 58 -13.95 2.22 13.84
N SER A 59 -13.16 1.79 14.83
CA SER A 59 -13.43 2.15 16.24
C SER A 59 -13.26 3.66 16.44
N PRO A 60 -14.11 4.32 17.27
CA PRO A 60 -13.92 5.72 17.66
C PRO A 60 -12.54 5.99 18.28
N MET A 61 -11.90 4.98 18.89
CA MET A 61 -10.54 5.10 19.43
C MET A 61 -9.47 5.40 18.37
N SER A 62 -9.77 5.14 17.09
CA SER A 62 -8.89 5.45 15.96
C SER A 62 -9.31 6.68 15.17
N ASP A 63 -10.44 7.31 15.53
CA ASP A 63 -10.95 8.51 14.86
C ASP A 63 -10.35 9.77 15.52
N PRO A 64 -9.57 10.60 14.79
CA PRO A 64 -9.00 11.82 15.33
C PRO A 64 -10.01 12.98 15.46
N MET A 65 -11.22 12.88 14.89
CA MET A 65 -12.17 14.00 14.80
C MET A 65 -12.94 14.25 16.11
N GLY A 66 -12.99 13.26 17.00
CA GLY A 66 -13.69 13.35 18.29
C GLY A 66 -15.17 12.99 18.21
N GLU A 67 -15.77 12.65 19.35
CA GLU A 67 -17.14 12.12 19.44
C GLU A 67 -18.23 13.13 19.08
N GLU A 68 -17.95 14.42 19.23
CA GLU A 68 -18.91 15.51 19.02
C GLU A 68 -18.93 16.02 17.57
N PHE A 69 -18.04 15.52 16.70
CA PHE A 69 -17.90 16.00 15.33
C PHE A 69 -19.00 15.45 14.40
N ASP A 70 -19.77 16.35 13.79
CA ASP A 70 -20.76 16.02 12.76
C ASP A 70 -20.31 16.53 11.38
N TYR A 71 -19.86 15.60 10.53
CA TYR A 71 -19.41 15.93 9.17
C TYR A 71 -20.53 16.55 8.32
N ALA A 72 -21.79 16.12 8.48
CA ALA A 72 -22.89 16.61 7.67
C ALA A 72 -23.23 18.07 8.00
N GLU A 73 -23.16 18.45 9.28
CA GLU A 73 -23.36 19.83 9.72
C GLU A 73 -22.20 20.74 9.30
N GLU A 74 -20.95 20.28 9.41
CA GLU A 74 -19.79 21.06 8.96
C GLU A 74 -19.75 21.22 7.43
N PHE A 75 -20.10 20.18 6.67
CA PHE A 75 -20.13 20.25 5.22
C PHE A 75 -21.15 21.27 4.70
N LYS A 76 -22.29 21.43 5.37
CA LYS A 76 -23.31 22.43 4.98
C LYS A 76 -22.83 23.88 5.14
N LYS A 77 -21.87 24.13 6.02
CA LYS A 77 -21.30 25.48 6.26
C LYS A 77 -20.28 25.89 5.19
N LEU A 78 -19.90 24.96 4.32
CA LEU A 78 -18.82 25.12 3.38
C LEU A 78 -19.24 25.95 2.17
N ASP A 79 -18.41 26.91 1.76
CA ASP A 79 -18.61 27.63 0.50
C ASP A 79 -18.13 26.78 -0.69
N LEU A 80 -19.09 26.04 -1.27
CA LEU A 80 -18.82 25.19 -2.43
C LEU A 80 -18.41 25.97 -3.68
N SER A 81 -18.74 27.26 -3.76
CA SER A 81 -18.36 28.08 -4.92
C SER A 81 -16.86 28.40 -4.88
N VAL A 82 -16.35 28.74 -3.69
CA VAL A 82 -14.92 28.99 -3.45
C VAL A 82 -14.13 27.71 -3.68
N ILE A 83 -14.57 26.58 -3.13
CA ILE A 83 -13.83 25.31 -3.31
C ILE A 83 -13.76 24.89 -4.76
N LYS A 84 -14.87 24.99 -5.50
CA LYS A 84 -14.84 24.66 -6.93
C LYS A 84 -13.88 25.57 -7.67
N LYS A 85 -13.87 26.87 -7.36
CA LYS A 85 -12.92 27.82 -7.93
C LYS A 85 -11.48 27.43 -7.61
N ASP A 86 -11.16 27.14 -6.35
CA ASP A 86 -9.81 26.75 -5.92
C ASP A 86 -9.36 25.46 -6.62
N LEU A 87 -10.27 24.50 -6.84
CA LEU A 87 -9.99 23.29 -7.61
C LEU A 87 -9.72 23.59 -9.10
N TYR A 88 -10.43 24.55 -9.70
CA TYR A 88 -10.15 24.99 -11.07
C TYR A 88 -8.79 25.67 -11.18
N ASP A 89 -8.46 26.54 -10.24
CA ASP A 89 -7.19 27.26 -10.23
C ASP A 89 -6.03 26.25 -10.02
N LEU A 90 -6.19 25.29 -9.09
CA LEU A 90 -5.23 24.21 -8.84
C LEU A 90 -4.98 23.34 -10.08
N MET A 91 -5.99 23.11 -10.92
CA MET A 91 -5.81 22.27 -12.11
C MET A 91 -4.77 22.82 -13.08
N THR A 92 -4.46 24.11 -13.04
CA THR A 92 -3.41 24.74 -13.86
C THR A 92 -2.17 25.17 -13.06
N ASP A 93 -2.17 24.99 -11.74
CA ASP A 93 -1.06 25.36 -10.87
C ASP A 93 -0.01 24.23 -10.77
N SER A 94 0.77 24.07 -11.84
CA SER A 94 1.75 22.99 -11.97
C SER A 94 2.85 23.07 -10.91
N GLN A 95 3.08 21.95 -10.22
CA GLN A 95 4.08 21.82 -9.17
C GLN A 95 5.36 21.15 -9.68
N ASP A 96 6.54 21.67 -9.33
CA ASP A 96 7.83 21.15 -9.83
C ASP A 96 8.11 19.70 -9.42
N TRP A 97 7.69 19.29 -8.22
CA TRP A 97 7.86 17.93 -7.74
C TRP A 97 6.93 16.93 -8.43
N ARG A 98 5.91 17.41 -9.15
CA ARG A 98 5.02 16.61 -9.96
C ARG A 98 4.34 17.45 -11.06
N PRO A 99 5.04 17.74 -12.17
CA PRO A 99 4.54 18.67 -13.17
C PRO A 99 3.21 18.22 -13.80
N ALA A 100 2.38 19.18 -14.19
CA ALA A 100 1.12 18.91 -14.86
C ALA A 100 1.34 18.56 -16.34
N ASP A 101 0.80 17.43 -16.79
CA ASP A 101 0.80 17.08 -18.20
C ASP A 101 0.03 18.14 -18.99
N TYR A 102 0.64 18.66 -20.06
CA TYR A 102 0.07 19.74 -20.88
C TYR A 102 -0.26 21.02 -20.10
N GLY A 103 0.33 21.21 -18.92
CA GLY A 103 0.03 22.33 -18.03
C GLY A 103 -1.33 22.22 -17.34
N HIS A 104 -1.96 21.03 -17.30
CA HIS A 104 -3.28 20.86 -16.71
C HIS A 104 -3.49 19.48 -16.03
N TYR A 105 -3.79 19.44 -14.72
CA TYR A 105 -4.03 18.20 -13.95
C TYR A 105 -5.39 17.54 -14.20
N GLY A 106 -6.29 18.17 -14.94
CA GLY A 106 -7.64 17.66 -15.24
C GLY A 106 -7.70 16.16 -15.61
N PRO A 107 -6.95 15.68 -16.62
CA PRO A 107 -6.94 14.25 -16.97
C PRO A 107 -6.50 13.35 -15.80
N PHE A 108 -5.52 13.80 -15.01
CA PHE A 108 -5.07 13.09 -13.82
C PHE A 108 -6.16 13.02 -12.74
N PHE A 109 -6.84 14.13 -12.43
CA PHE A 109 -7.92 14.14 -11.44
C PHE A 109 -9.15 13.35 -11.88
N ILE A 110 -9.49 13.36 -13.17
CA ILE A 110 -10.56 12.50 -13.72
C ILE A 110 -10.23 11.03 -13.45
N ARG A 111 -9.00 10.60 -13.76
CA ARG A 111 -8.57 9.23 -13.52
C ARG A 111 -8.56 8.89 -12.03
N MET A 112 -8.10 9.79 -11.17
CA MET A 112 -8.12 9.60 -9.72
C MET A 112 -9.55 9.39 -9.20
N ALA A 113 -10.50 10.22 -9.62
CA ALA A 113 -11.91 10.09 -9.23
C ALA A 113 -12.51 8.77 -9.73
N TRP A 114 -12.20 8.37 -10.97
CA TRP A 114 -12.60 7.06 -11.51
C TRP A 114 -12.12 5.89 -10.65
N HIS A 115 -10.82 5.84 -10.32
CA HIS A 115 -10.25 4.78 -9.47
C HIS A 115 -10.75 4.81 -8.02
N SER A 116 -11.26 5.94 -7.54
CA SER A 116 -11.88 6.01 -6.21
C SER A 116 -13.28 5.41 -6.20
N ALA A 117 -13.99 5.42 -7.33
CA ALA A 117 -15.37 4.97 -7.44
C ALA A 117 -15.51 3.54 -8.00
N GLY A 118 -14.54 3.06 -8.78
CA GLY A 118 -14.51 1.74 -9.39
C GLY A 118 -13.28 0.94 -9.03
#